data_AF-A0AAT9L855-F1
#
_entry.id   AF-A0AAT9L855-F1
#
_cell.length_a   1.000
_cell.length_b   1.000
_cell.length_c   1.000
_cell.angle_alpha   90.00
_cell.angle_beta   90.00
_cell.angle_gamma   90.00
#
_symmetry.space_group_name_H-M   'P 1'
#
loop_
_entity.id
_entity.type
_entity.pdbx_description
1 polymer ?
#
loop_
_entity_poly.entity_id
_entity_poly.type
_entity_poly.pdbx_seq_one_letter_code
_entity_poly.pdbx_strand_id
1 'polypeptide(L)'
;MAGSRRRQWRAVVTCVLAGSLVALAGACGVVTTKEDRRAAEELADKHFPGRIKAIGARTLFPGTGGSEVTFAVADDRDAVVRLRIDADKGTCDGKDCAGALTEAVARGRSDAAAFRTLRDAFDACGYEVIALGPTGTPPYVVAELTNATVERVLADIGGCVQRWVTASGADSPLGKAKASYVNVVSPAVAGKRSRGKGSWPTMMRLTRSDLLGSLTKHAYYSASYDIADGQVDTAGRARAVRPFKESQAFGKTVQDAVREELRATYPNVVMSTYQWVWRLEPGRIDRQTGYLLFCPEPGERGRCDNSDDAVLVTADEHGNPVGKIRIVHDVREGTGALRLPPY
;
A
#
# COMPACT_ATOMS: atom_id res chain seq x y z
N MET A 1 -0.69 -33.71 -64.62
CA MET A 1 -1.96 -33.76 -63.84
C MET A 1 -1.62 -34.01 -62.38
N ALA A 2 -2.38 -33.38 -61.48
CA ALA A 2 -2.33 -33.47 -60.01
C ALA A 2 -1.11 -32.85 -59.31
N GLY A 3 -1.34 -31.65 -58.75
CA GLY A 3 -0.41 -30.91 -57.91
C GLY A 3 -0.38 -31.38 -56.46
N SER A 4 0.67 -30.97 -55.75
CA SER A 4 0.74 -31.10 -54.29
C SER A 4 1.33 -29.84 -53.64
N ARG A 5 0.53 -29.31 -52.72
CA ARG A 5 0.80 -28.52 -51.51
C ARG A 5 2.25 -28.05 -51.24
N ARG A 6 2.39 -26.75 -50.96
CA ARG A 6 2.77 -26.22 -49.63
C ARG A 6 2.62 -24.69 -49.57
N ARG A 7 1.57 -24.23 -48.88
CA ARG A 7 1.44 -22.87 -48.33
C ARG A 7 2.29 -22.82 -47.07
N GLN A 8 3.34 -21.99 -47.04
CA GLN A 8 4.01 -21.58 -45.80
C GLN A 8 3.27 -20.35 -45.25
N TRP A 9 2.58 -20.54 -44.12
CA TRP A 9 2.03 -19.45 -43.32
C TRP A 9 3.13 -18.87 -42.44
N ARG A 10 3.39 -17.57 -42.57
CA ARG A 10 4.21 -16.78 -41.64
C ARG A 10 3.32 -16.39 -40.46
N ALA A 11 3.66 -16.88 -39.27
CA ALA A 11 3.06 -16.45 -38.02
C ALA A 11 3.66 -15.10 -37.62
N VAL A 12 2.82 -14.07 -37.57
CA VAL A 12 3.11 -12.77 -36.93
C VAL A 12 2.65 -12.91 -35.48
N VAL A 13 3.60 -12.90 -34.55
CA VAL A 13 3.34 -12.85 -33.10
C VAL A 13 3.34 -11.38 -32.69
N THR A 14 2.15 -10.81 -32.57
CA THR A 14 1.92 -9.51 -31.93
C THR A 14 1.42 -9.77 -30.51
N CYS A 15 2.31 -9.77 -29.53
CA CYS A 15 1.95 -9.85 -28.11
C CYS A 15 1.42 -8.50 -27.62
N VAL A 16 0.09 -8.36 -27.66
CA VAL A 16 -0.65 -7.40 -26.84
C VAL A 16 -0.82 -8.03 -25.45
N LEU A 17 -0.04 -7.57 -24.46
CA LEU A 17 -0.32 -7.87 -23.05
C LEU A 17 -1.19 -6.75 -22.47
N ALA A 18 -2.50 -6.90 -22.68
CA ALA A 18 -3.54 -6.14 -22.00
C ALA A 18 -4.38 -7.12 -21.16
N GLY A 19 -4.56 -6.78 -19.88
CA GLY A 19 -5.69 -7.23 -19.07
C GLY A 19 -5.64 -8.67 -18.56
N SER A 20 -5.28 -8.84 -17.29
CA SER A 20 -5.66 -10.04 -16.53
C SER A 20 -6.15 -9.61 -15.15
N LEU A 21 -7.37 -9.08 -15.15
CA LEU A 21 -8.24 -8.94 -13.98
C LEU A 21 -9.57 -9.55 -14.42
N VAL A 22 -10.18 -10.31 -13.51
CA VAL A 22 -11.43 -11.08 -13.62
C VAL A 22 -11.26 -12.54 -14.03
N ALA A 23 -11.03 -13.39 -13.01
CA ALA A 23 -11.55 -14.75 -12.97
C ALA A 23 -12.10 -15.02 -11.56
N LEU A 24 -13.28 -14.45 -11.28
CA LEU A 24 -14.16 -14.86 -10.18
C LEU A 24 -15.47 -15.31 -10.83
N ALA A 25 -15.50 -16.52 -11.35
CA ALA A 25 -16.70 -17.33 -11.57
C ALA A 25 -16.24 -18.79 -11.77
N GLY A 26 -16.84 -19.70 -11.02
CA GLY A 26 -16.33 -21.04 -10.72
C GLY A 26 -15.98 -21.94 -11.91
N ALA A 27 -14.90 -22.69 -11.74
CA ALA A 27 -14.82 -24.14 -11.93
C ALA A 27 -13.38 -24.61 -11.64
N CYS A 28 -13.25 -25.76 -10.98
CA CYS A 28 -12.00 -26.53 -10.72
C CYS A 28 -11.06 -26.01 -9.62
N GLY A 29 -11.50 -26.14 -8.36
CA GLY A 29 -10.67 -26.01 -7.14
C GLY A 29 -11.41 -26.28 -5.82
N VAL A 30 -12.67 -26.76 -5.88
CA VAL A 30 -13.60 -26.81 -4.74
C VAL A 30 -13.35 -28.02 -3.82
N VAL A 31 -12.61 -29.03 -4.27
CA VAL A 31 -12.37 -30.26 -3.48
C VAL A 31 -11.28 -30.03 -2.43
N THR A 32 -10.11 -29.53 -2.85
CA THR A 32 -8.95 -29.34 -1.95
C THR A 32 -9.25 -28.36 -0.82
N THR A 33 -9.96 -27.25 -1.07
CA THR A 33 -10.29 -26.28 -0.02
C THR A 33 -11.24 -26.80 1.05
N LYS A 34 -12.08 -27.80 0.75
CA LYS A 34 -12.93 -28.45 1.77
C LYS A 34 -12.13 -29.41 2.64
N GLU A 35 -11.25 -30.19 2.02
CA GLU A 35 -10.37 -31.14 2.71
C GLU A 35 -9.37 -30.40 3.60
N ASP A 36 -8.69 -29.39 3.06
CA ASP A 36 -7.81 -28.48 3.79
C ASP A 36 -8.53 -27.82 4.98
N ARG A 37 -9.74 -27.32 4.75
CA ARG A 37 -10.54 -26.71 5.82
C ARG A 37 -10.86 -27.72 6.92
N ARG A 38 -11.30 -28.93 6.56
CA ARG A 38 -11.63 -29.98 7.51
C ARG A 38 -10.39 -30.39 8.31
N ALA A 39 -9.25 -30.60 7.64
CA ALA A 39 -7.99 -30.92 8.30
C ALA A 39 -7.56 -29.82 9.30
N ALA A 40 -7.75 -28.55 8.92
CA ALA A 40 -7.45 -27.43 9.79
C ALA A 40 -8.44 -27.30 10.98
N GLU A 41 -9.72 -27.63 10.80
CA GLU A 41 -10.72 -27.74 11.87
C GLU A 41 -10.37 -28.88 12.85
N GLU A 42 -10.01 -30.07 12.33
CA GLU A 42 -9.59 -31.21 13.15
C GLU A 42 -8.30 -30.89 13.95
N LEU A 43 -7.35 -30.19 13.34
CA LEU A 43 -6.14 -29.71 14.00
C LEU A 43 -6.46 -28.69 15.11
N ALA A 44 -7.38 -27.77 14.85
CA ALA A 44 -7.85 -26.80 15.83
C ALA A 44 -8.55 -27.48 17.02
N ASP A 45 -9.44 -28.44 16.77
CA ASP A 45 -10.14 -29.18 17.83
C ASP A 45 -9.17 -30.00 18.68
N LYS A 46 -8.13 -30.59 18.06
CA LYS A 46 -7.12 -31.38 18.75
C LYS A 46 -6.20 -30.54 19.64
N HIS A 47 -5.72 -29.40 19.15
CA HIS A 47 -4.68 -28.60 19.83
C HIS A 47 -5.21 -27.38 20.58
N PHE A 48 -6.39 -26.89 20.20
CA PHE A 48 -7.02 -25.69 20.74
C PHE A 48 -8.55 -25.88 20.91
N PRO A 49 -9.00 -26.94 21.63
CA PRO A 49 -10.41 -27.31 21.71
C PRO A 49 -11.28 -26.14 22.18
N GLY A 50 -12.26 -25.75 21.36
CA GLY A 50 -13.19 -24.66 21.64
C GLY A 50 -12.58 -23.25 21.69
N ARG A 51 -11.27 -23.10 21.51
CA ARG A 51 -10.57 -21.81 21.61
C ARG A 51 -10.49 -21.05 20.29
N ILE A 52 -10.47 -21.75 19.18
CA ILE A 52 -10.47 -21.14 17.85
C ILE A 52 -11.51 -21.84 16.96
N LYS A 53 -12.11 -21.10 16.05
CA LYS A 53 -13.16 -21.60 15.16
C LYS A 53 -12.93 -21.14 13.73
N ALA A 54 -12.94 -22.07 12.78
CA ALA A 54 -12.81 -21.72 11.37
C ALA A 54 -14.01 -20.88 10.92
N ILE A 55 -13.73 -19.75 10.27
CA ILE A 55 -14.74 -18.80 9.76
C ILE A 55 -14.63 -18.57 8.25
N GLY A 56 -13.57 -19.07 7.62
CA GLY A 56 -13.38 -18.99 6.17
C GLY A 56 -12.20 -19.82 5.71
N ALA A 57 -12.20 -20.16 4.43
CA ALA A 57 -11.08 -20.80 3.75
C ALA A 57 -11.01 -20.28 2.31
N ARG A 58 -9.80 -20.15 1.77
CA ARG A 58 -9.59 -19.79 0.36
C ARG A 58 -8.41 -20.57 -0.21
N THR A 59 -8.53 -20.98 -1.46
CA THR A 59 -7.43 -21.61 -2.21
C THR A 59 -6.31 -20.60 -2.43
N LEU A 60 -5.05 -21.03 -2.27
CA LEU A 60 -3.88 -20.24 -2.63
C LEU A 60 -3.54 -20.43 -4.11
N PHE A 61 -2.98 -19.41 -4.76
CA PHE A 61 -2.54 -19.49 -6.15
C PHE A 61 -1.02 -19.69 -6.22
N PRO A 62 -0.49 -20.62 -7.05
CA PRO A 62 -1.23 -21.59 -7.86
C PRO A 62 -1.94 -22.65 -7.00
N GLY A 63 -3.04 -23.21 -7.50
CA GLY A 63 -3.96 -24.11 -6.75
C GLY A 63 -3.36 -25.41 -6.19
N THR A 64 -2.06 -25.65 -6.40
CA THR A 64 -1.25 -26.74 -5.86
C THR A 64 -0.54 -26.38 -4.55
N GLY A 65 -0.73 -25.16 -4.05
CA GLY A 65 -0.14 -24.64 -2.82
C GLY A 65 -1.03 -24.76 -1.57
N GLY A 66 -2.10 -25.55 -1.64
CA GLY A 66 -3.07 -25.71 -0.56
C GLY A 66 -4.03 -24.52 -0.40
N SER A 67 -4.55 -24.35 0.81
CA SER A 67 -5.52 -23.33 1.18
C SER A 67 -5.08 -22.51 2.39
N GLU A 68 -5.53 -21.26 2.47
CA GLU A 68 -5.45 -20.47 3.70
C GLU A 68 -6.78 -20.56 4.45
N VAL A 69 -6.75 -21.13 5.65
CA VAL A 69 -7.89 -21.22 6.57
C VAL A 69 -7.79 -20.11 7.60
N THR A 70 -8.91 -19.40 7.80
CA THR A 70 -9.02 -18.30 8.76
C THR A 70 -9.86 -18.72 9.95
N PHE A 71 -9.36 -18.47 11.15
CA PHE A 71 -10.05 -18.75 12.41
C PHE A 71 -10.32 -17.48 13.21
N ALA A 72 -11.47 -17.45 13.87
CA ALA A 72 -11.75 -16.54 14.97
C ALA A 72 -11.26 -17.14 16.29
N VAL A 73 -10.85 -16.30 17.23
CA VAL A 73 -10.44 -16.70 18.59
C VAL A 73 -11.59 -16.43 19.54
N ALA A 74 -11.99 -17.42 20.34
CA ALA A 74 -13.22 -17.36 21.12
C ALA A 74 -13.20 -16.27 22.22
N ASP A 75 -12.05 -16.08 22.86
CA ASP A 75 -11.81 -15.14 23.96
C ASP A 75 -11.14 -13.82 23.51
N ASP A 76 -10.83 -13.66 22.22
CA ASP A 76 -10.25 -12.42 21.68
C ASP A 76 -10.93 -12.04 20.36
N ARG A 77 -11.88 -11.09 20.45
CA ARG A 77 -12.67 -10.61 19.30
C ARG A 77 -11.83 -9.86 18.26
N ASP A 78 -10.64 -9.37 18.63
CA ASP A 78 -9.79 -8.62 17.72
C ASP A 78 -8.88 -9.56 16.93
N ALA A 79 -8.49 -10.69 17.53
CA ALA A 79 -7.55 -11.66 16.96
C ALA A 79 -8.13 -12.46 15.78
N VAL A 80 -7.31 -12.59 14.74
CA VAL A 80 -7.56 -13.44 13.58
C VAL A 80 -6.36 -14.37 13.39
N VAL A 81 -6.62 -15.66 13.21
CA VAL A 81 -5.58 -16.65 12.93
C VAL A 81 -5.70 -17.04 11.46
N ARG A 82 -4.59 -17.00 10.73
CA ARG A 82 -4.49 -17.49 9.35
C ARG A 82 -3.47 -18.60 9.30
N LEU A 83 -3.86 -19.75 8.79
CA LEU A 83 -3.00 -20.91 8.62
C LEU A 83 -3.03 -21.31 7.15
N ARG A 84 -1.87 -21.42 6.50
CA ARG A 84 -1.79 -22.09 5.20
C ARG A 84 -1.64 -23.57 5.46
N ILE A 85 -2.47 -24.38 4.83
CA ILE A 85 -2.48 -25.82 4.98
C ILE A 85 -2.52 -26.44 3.58
N ASP A 86 -1.72 -27.48 3.41
CA ASP A 86 -1.72 -28.35 2.25
C ASP A 86 -1.91 -29.77 2.77
N ALA A 87 -3.17 -30.22 2.81
CA ALA A 87 -3.55 -31.50 3.38
C ALA A 87 -2.94 -32.66 2.58
N ASP A 88 -2.82 -32.53 1.26
CA ASP A 88 -2.20 -33.52 0.38
C ASP A 88 -0.73 -33.76 0.74
N LYS A 89 -0.01 -32.68 1.09
CA LYS A 89 1.38 -32.77 1.55
C LYS A 89 1.52 -33.00 3.06
N GLY A 90 0.42 -32.93 3.81
CA GLY A 90 0.42 -33.03 5.27
C GLY A 90 1.23 -31.91 5.95
N THR A 91 1.30 -30.72 5.34
CA THR A 91 2.11 -29.60 5.87
C THR A 91 1.26 -28.35 6.08
N CYS A 92 1.67 -27.52 7.03
CA CYS A 92 1.10 -26.20 7.26
C CYS A 92 2.21 -25.15 7.30
N ASP A 93 2.05 -24.05 6.59
CA ASP A 93 3.09 -23.04 6.36
C ASP A 93 4.46 -23.66 5.93
N GLY A 94 4.43 -24.80 5.21
CA GLY A 94 5.62 -25.54 4.77
C GLY A 94 6.34 -26.35 5.85
N LYS A 95 5.72 -26.57 7.02
CA LYS A 95 6.28 -27.32 8.16
C LYS A 95 5.20 -28.18 8.85
N ASP A 96 5.56 -28.75 10.00
CA ASP A 96 4.61 -29.47 10.86
C ASP A 96 3.40 -28.59 11.25
N CYS A 97 2.21 -29.19 11.18
CA CYS A 97 0.95 -28.49 11.36
C CYS A 97 0.67 -28.04 12.79
N ALA A 98 1.00 -28.84 13.81
CA ALA A 98 0.75 -28.47 15.20
C ALA A 98 1.60 -27.26 15.62
N GLY A 99 2.88 -27.27 15.24
CA GLY A 99 3.79 -26.15 15.44
C GLY A 99 3.33 -24.89 14.69
N ALA A 100 2.98 -25.02 13.40
CA ALA A 100 2.51 -23.91 12.59
C ALA A 100 1.22 -23.28 13.15
N LEU A 101 0.23 -24.09 13.57
CA LEU A 101 -0.99 -23.58 14.17
C LEU A 101 -0.72 -22.86 15.49
N THR A 102 0.14 -23.41 16.34
CA THR A 102 0.51 -22.78 17.62
C THR A 102 1.12 -21.39 17.40
N GLU A 103 2.05 -21.28 16.46
CA GLU A 103 2.63 -19.99 16.08
C GLU A 103 1.60 -19.06 15.45
N ALA A 104 0.70 -19.57 14.60
CA ALA A 104 -0.33 -18.74 13.97
C ALA A 104 -1.30 -18.15 15.02
N VAL A 105 -1.65 -18.93 16.05
CA VAL A 105 -2.44 -18.46 17.20
C VAL A 105 -1.69 -17.41 18.00
N ALA A 106 -0.40 -17.64 18.30
CA ALA A 106 0.43 -16.68 19.01
C ALA A 106 0.58 -15.36 18.25
N ARG A 107 0.86 -15.43 16.94
CA ARG A 107 0.93 -14.26 16.04
C ARG A 107 -0.40 -13.50 16.03
N GLY A 108 -1.53 -14.19 15.81
CA GLY A 108 -2.85 -13.56 15.76
C GLY A 108 -3.22 -12.80 17.05
N ARG A 109 -2.82 -13.31 18.23
CA ARG A 109 -3.00 -12.62 19.52
C ARG A 109 -2.03 -11.45 19.69
N SER A 110 -0.78 -11.61 19.28
CA SER A 110 0.21 -10.53 19.30
C SER A 110 -0.23 -9.36 18.42
N ASP A 111 -0.70 -9.64 17.21
CA ASP A 111 -1.21 -8.63 16.27
C ASP A 111 -2.45 -7.92 16.84
N ALA A 112 -3.35 -8.64 17.52
CA ALA A 112 -4.50 -8.05 18.20
C ALA A 112 -4.10 -7.13 19.36
N ALA A 113 -3.10 -7.51 20.15
CA ALA A 113 -2.56 -6.67 21.22
C ALA A 113 -1.88 -5.40 20.68
N ALA A 114 -1.09 -5.53 19.60
CA ALA A 114 -0.49 -4.40 18.92
C ALA A 114 -1.56 -3.45 18.34
N PHE A 115 -2.64 -4.00 17.76
CA PHE A 115 -3.77 -3.19 17.30
C PHE A 115 -4.47 -2.46 18.43
N ARG A 116 -4.73 -3.10 19.58
CA ARG A 116 -5.33 -2.40 20.73
C ARG A 116 -4.45 -1.23 21.19
N THR A 117 -3.13 -1.43 21.24
CA THR A 117 -2.16 -0.37 21.56
C THR A 117 -2.24 0.81 20.57
N LEU A 118 -2.30 0.51 19.27
CA LEU A 118 -2.50 1.52 18.23
C LEU A 118 -3.85 2.23 18.42
N ARG A 119 -4.94 1.48 18.49
CA ARG A 119 -6.30 2.03 18.59
C ARG A 119 -6.43 2.94 19.80
N ASP A 120 -5.99 2.50 20.97
CA ASP A 120 -6.11 3.26 22.20
C ASP A 120 -5.29 4.58 22.13
N ALA A 121 -4.14 4.58 21.44
CA ALA A 121 -3.35 5.80 21.20
C ALA A 121 -4.05 6.81 20.29
N PHE A 122 -4.79 6.34 19.27
CA PHE A 122 -5.52 7.20 18.34
C PHE A 122 -6.90 7.64 18.87
N ASP A 123 -7.61 6.75 19.56
CA ASP A 123 -8.90 7.05 20.21
C ASP A 123 -8.72 8.14 21.28
N ALA A 124 -7.63 8.10 22.05
CA ALA A 124 -7.29 9.13 23.05
C ALA A 124 -7.06 10.53 22.44
N CYS A 125 -6.76 10.60 21.14
CA CYS A 125 -6.64 11.85 20.39
C CYS A 125 -7.93 12.27 19.66
N GLY A 126 -8.96 11.41 19.62
CA GLY A 126 -10.17 11.65 18.85
C GLY A 126 -10.11 11.26 17.37
N TYR A 127 -9.16 10.42 16.95
CA TYR A 127 -9.07 9.92 15.57
C TYR A 127 -9.50 8.45 15.47
N GLU A 128 -10.68 8.19 14.89
CA GLU A 128 -11.17 6.81 14.67
C GLU A 128 -10.27 6.08 13.65
N VAL A 129 -9.73 4.93 14.05
CA VAL A 129 -9.04 4.00 13.13
C VAL A 129 -10.07 3.16 12.39
N ILE A 130 -10.27 3.44 11.11
CA ILE A 130 -11.33 2.83 10.30
C ILE A 130 -10.86 1.68 9.39
N ALA A 131 -9.55 1.56 9.18
CA ALA A 131 -8.92 0.47 8.45
C ALA A 131 -7.43 0.37 8.81
N LEU A 132 -6.81 -0.73 8.43
CA LEU A 132 -5.37 -0.97 8.55
C LEU A 132 -4.85 -1.47 7.20
N GLY A 133 -3.62 -1.11 6.85
CA GLY A 133 -2.94 -1.69 5.69
C GLY A 133 -2.91 -3.23 5.72
N PRO A 134 -2.59 -3.90 4.60
CA PRO A 134 -2.69 -5.36 4.48
C PRO A 134 -1.91 -6.15 5.53
N THR A 135 -0.86 -5.55 6.10
CA THR A 135 0.01 -6.13 7.14
C THR A 135 -0.31 -5.62 8.55
N GLY A 136 -1.44 -4.94 8.76
CA GLY A 136 -1.83 -4.34 10.04
C GLY A 136 -1.38 -2.88 10.23
N THR A 137 -0.55 -2.36 9.32
CA THR A 137 -0.11 -0.95 9.27
C THR A 137 0.07 -0.52 7.81
N PRO A 138 0.04 0.80 7.48
CA PRO A 138 -0.33 1.93 8.36
C PRO A 138 -1.83 1.96 8.69
N PRO A 139 -2.24 2.66 9.77
CA PRO A 139 -3.66 2.91 10.04
C PRO A 139 -4.27 3.91 9.06
N TYR A 140 -5.57 3.77 8.84
CA TYR A 140 -6.41 4.77 8.16
C TYR A 140 -7.29 5.48 9.19
N VAL A 141 -7.19 6.79 9.26
CA VAL A 141 -7.97 7.65 10.14
C VAL A 141 -8.86 8.60 9.35
N VAL A 142 -9.92 9.09 10.00
CA VAL A 142 -10.86 10.05 9.40
C VAL A 142 -10.49 11.45 9.85
N ALA A 143 -10.18 12.33 8.89
CA ALA A 143 -10.03 13.76 9.14
C ALA A 143 -10.26 14.56 7.86
N GLU A 144 -10.76 15.79 8.00
CA GLU A 144 -10.86 16.73 6.88
C GLU A 144 -9.59 17.60 6.83
N LEU A 145 -8.83 17.45 5.75
CA LEU A 145 -7.67 18.31 5.49
C LEU A 145 -8.09 19.43 4.55
N THR A 146 -7.80 20.66 4.97
CA THR A 146 -7.97 21.89 4.19
C THR A 146 -6.72 22.73 4.39
N ASN A 147 -6.52 23.78 3.57
CA ASN A 147 -5.41 24.73 3.79
C ASN A 147 -5.45 25.35 5.20
N ALA A 148 -6.65 25.53 5.78
CA ALA A 148 -6.80 26.09 7.11
C ALA A 148 -6.52 25.09 8.25
N THR A 149 -6.56 23.77 7.98
CA THR A 149 -6.51 22.75 9.02
C THR A 149 -5.32 21.79 8.92
N VAL A 150 -4.66 21.71 7.76
CA VAL A 150 -3.70 20.65 7.46
C VAL A 150 -2.54 20.58 8.46
N GLU A 151 -1.89 21.70 8.80
CA GLU A 151 -0.75 21.69 9.75
C GLU A 151 -1.17 21.21 11.13
N ARG A 152 -2.27 21.76 11.66
CA ARG A 152 -2.79 21.37 12.98
C ARG A 152 -3.19 19.90 12.99
N VAL A 153 -3.92 19.43 11.99
CA VAL A 153 -4.38 18.03 11.93
C VAL A 153 -3.19 17.07 11.81
N LEU A 154 -2.15 17.42 11.04
CA LEU A 154 -0.93 16.62 10.97
C LEU A 154 -0.19 16.61 12.31
N ALA A 155 -0.07 17.76 12.98
CA ALA A 155 0.52 17.86 14.31
C ALA A 155 -0.22 17.00 15.35
N ASP A 156 -1.56 17.06 15.35
CA ASP A 156 -2.41 16.29 16.27
C ASP A 156 -2.25 14.78 16.02
N ILE A 157 -2.28 14.34 14.75
CA ILE A 157 -2.02 12.93 14.38
C ILE A 157 -0.60 12.52 14.77
N GLY A 158 0.39 13.39 14.58
CA GLY A 158 1.78 13.18 15.01
C GLY A 158 1.89 12.93 16.52
N GLY A 159 1.11 13.66 17.32
CA GLY A 159 0.97 13.40 18.76
C GLY A 159 0.42 12.00 19.08
N CYS A 160 -0.52 11.50 18.28
CA CYS A 160 -1.03 10.12 18.43
C CYS A 160 0.01 9.08 18.04
N VAL A 161 0.81 9.36 17.01
CA VAL A 161 1.94 8.53 16.63
C VAL A 161 2.98 8.50 17.75
N GLN A 162 3.29 9.63 18.41
CA GLN A 162 4.16 9.65 19.59
C GLN A 162 3.62 8.77 20.72
N ARG A 163 2.32 8.86 21.03
CA ARG A 163 1.68 7.99 22.03
C ARG A 163 1.77 6.53 21.65
N TRP A 164 1.53 6.20 20.38
CA TRP A 164 1.60 4.84 19.87
C TRP A 164 3.03 4.27 19.94
N VAL A 165 4.05 5.03 19.53
CA VAL A 165 5.46 4.66 19.64
C VAL A 165 5.83 4.40 21.10
N THR A 166 5.45 5.32 21.99
CA THR A 166 5.73 5.22 23.43
C THR A 166 5.07 3.98 24.04
N ALA A 167 3.79 3.75 23.75
CA ALA A 167 3.02 2.63 24.29
C ALA A 167 3.47 1.27 23.73
N SER A 168 4.00 1.25 22.51
CA SER A 168 4.57 0.02 21.92
C SER A 168 5.89 -0.38 22.57
N GLY A 169 6.60 0.57 23.20
CA GLY A 169 7.87 0.35 23.85
C GLY A 169 9.07 0.34 22.89
N ALA A 170 10.25 0.68 23.43
CA ALA A 170 11.48 0.87 22.67
C ALA A 170 11.92 -0.38 21.89
N ASP A 171 11.59 -1.57 22.39
CA ASP A 171 11.98 -2.83 21.74
C ASP A 171 11.05 -3.30 20.63
N SER A 172 9.88 -2.66 20.47
CA SER A 172 8.92 -3.02 19.43
C SER A 172 9.43 -2.69 18.03
N PRO A 173 8.89 -3.34 16.98
CA PRO A 173 9.20 -2.97 15.60
C PRO A 173 8.97 -1.47 15.30
N LEU A 174 7.96 -0.86 15.92
CA LEU A 174 7.67 0.56 15.78
C LEU A 174 8.68 1.44 16.52
N GLY A 175 9.07 1.06 17.75
CA GLY A 175 10.09 1.78 18.52
C GLY A 175 11.47 1.80 17.84
N LYS A 176 11.76 0.79 17.01
CA LYS A 176 12.98 0.66 16.20
C LYS A 176 12.85 1.24 14.79
N ALA A 177 11.66 1.69 14.39
CA ALA A 177 11.44 2.25 13.06
C ALA A 177 12.03 3.66 12.94
N LYS A 178 12.40 4.05 11.72
CA LYS A 178 12.86 5.43 11.41
C LYS A 178 11.72 6.38 11.05
N ALA A 179 10.55 5.83 10.76
CA ALA A 179 9.35 6.59 10.43
C ALA A 179 8.11 5.73 10.64
N SER A 180 6.98 6.40 10.84
CA SER A 180 5.65 5.79 10.78
C SER A 180 4.79 6.53 9.77
N TYR A 181 3.76 5.85 9.27
CA TYR A 181 2.84 6.39 8.29
C TYR A 181 1.41 6.30 8.80
N VAL A 182 0.59 7.29 8.49
CA VAL A 182 -0.85 7.33 8.76
C VAL A 182 -1.56 7.77 7.49
N ASN A 183 -2.56 6.99 7.06
CA ASN A 183 -3.41 7.39 5.95
C ASN A 183 -4.60 8.19 6.47
N VAL A 184 -4.87 9.34 5.88
CA VAL A 184 -5.96 10.24 6.25
C VAL A 184 -6.98 10.25 5.13
N VAL A 185 -8.21 9.85 5.44
CA VAL A 185 -9.34 9.87 4.50
C VAL A 185 -10.36 10.91 4.93
N SER A 186 -11.01 11.56 3.96
CA SER A 186 -12.08 12.49 4.25
C SER A 186 -13.30 11.78 4.86
N PRO A 187 -14.13 12.46 5.66
CA PRO A 187 -15.37 11.91 6.19
C PRO A 187 -16.31 11.40 5.08
N ALA A 188 -16.34 12.08 3.94
CA ALA A 188 -17.16 11.68 2.78
C ALA A 188 -16.75 10.32 2.19
N VAL A 189 -15.44 10.03 2.15
CA VAL A 189 -14.92 8.71 1.73
C VAL A 189 -15.15 7.67 2.83
N ALA A 190 -14.88 8.02 4.08
CA ALA A 190 -15.07 7.14 5.23
C ALA A 190 -16.53 6.68 5.38
N GLY A 191 -17.50 7.53 5.08
CA GLY A 191 -18.93 7.21 5.13
C GLY A 191 -19.37 6.14 4.11
N LYS A 192 -18.61 5.97 3.01
CA LYS A 192 -18.92 5.03 1.92
C LYS A 192 -18.15 3.71 2.02
N ARG A 193 -17.42 3.49 3.13
CA ARG A 193 -16.53 2.34 3.33
C ARG A 193 -17.29 1.01 3.47
N SER A 194 -16.70 -0.09 2.99
CA SER A 194 -17.19 -1.44 3.30
C SER A 194 -16.91 -1.78 4.77
N ARG A 195 -17.95 -2.07 5.57
CA ARG A 195 -17.81 -2.33 7.02
C ARG A 195 -17.66 -3.81 7.39
N GLY A 196 -18.02 -4.69 6.46
CA GLY A 196 -18.05 -6.13 6.70
C GLY A 196 -19.14 -6.61 7.65
N LYS A 197 -19.12 -7.91 7.95
CA LYS A 197 -20.03 -8.54 8.93
C LYS A 197 -19.54 -8.27 10.35
N GLY A 198 -20.46 -7.90 11.24
CA GLY A 198 -20.13 -7.63 12.65
C GLY A 198 -19.60 -8.84 13.43
N SER A 199 -19.90 -10.06 12.96
CA SER A 199 -19.45 -11.31 13.56
C SER A 199 -18.01 -11.70 13.24
N TRP A 200 -17.32 -10.95 12.38
CA TRP A 200 -15.92 -11.23 12.04
C TRP A 200 -14.95 -10.57 13.02
N PRO A 201 -13.77 -11.16 13.26
CA PRO A 201 -12.75 -10.54 14.09
C PRO A 201 -12.39 -9.12 13.62
N THR A 202 -12.11 -8.22 14.57
CA THR A 202 -11.83 -6.81 14.26
C THR A 202 -10.67 -6.66 13.28
N MET A 203 -9.55 -7.35 13.51
CA MET A 203 -8.39 -7.28 12.59
C MET A 203 -8.74 -7.73 11.18
N MET A 204 -9.52 -8.81 11.04
CA MET A 204 -10.01 -9.27 9.74
C MET A 204 -10.89 -8.21 9.06
N ARG A 205 -11.73 -7.50 9.83
CA ARG A 205 -12.58 -6.44 9.30
C ARG A 205 -11.77 -5.24 8.83
N LEU A 206 -10.71 -4.85 9.55
CA LEU A 206 -9.92 -3.66 9.25
C LEU A 206 -8.89 -3.85 8.13
N THR A 207 -8.41 -5.08 7.89
CA THR A 207 -7.40 -5.37 6.85
C THR A 207 -7.99 -5.93 5.54
N ARG A 208 -9.32 -6.01 5.42
CA ARG A 208 -9.99 -6.63 4.27
C ARG A 208 -9.74 -5.86 2.98
N SER A 209 -9.59 -6.57 1.86
CA SER A 209 -9.31 -5.97 0.56
C SER A 209 -10.46 -5.11 0.02
N ASP A 210 -11.72 -5.46 0.31
CA ASP A 210 -12.90 -4.70 -0.13
C ASP A 210 -13.05 -3.37 0.61
N LEU A 211 -12.71 -3.31 1.90
CA LEU A 211 -12.60 -2.05 2.67
C LEU A 211 -11.48 -1.20 2.10
N LEU A 212 -10.27 -1.74 2.01
CA LEU A 212 -9.12 -1.00 1.48
C LEU A 212 -9.41 -0.47 0.07
N GLY A 213 -9.94 -1.32 -0.82
CA GLY A 213 -10.38 -0.91 -2.15
C GLY A 213 -11.46 0.18 -2.14
N SER A 214 -12.40 0.15 -1.18
CA SER A 214 -13.42 1.19 -1.04
C SER A 214 -12.85 2.55 -0.59
N LEU A 215 -11.71 2.57 0.10
CA LEU A 215 -11.00 3.80 0.50
C LEU A 215 -10.06 4.27 -0.61
N THR A 216 -9.25 3.37 -1.17
CA THR A 216 -8.20 3.70 -2.14
C THR A 216 -8.70 3.92 -3.57
N LYS A 217 -10.00 3.70 -3.84
CA LYS A 217 -10.65 4.14 -5.08
C LYS A 217 -10.86 5.67 -5.16
N HIS A 218 -10.58 6.38 -4.06
CA HIS A 218 -10.63 7.83 -3.95
C HIS A 218 -9.26 8.36 -3.56
N ALA A 219 -9.02 9.65 -3.81
CA ALA A 219 -7.85 10.32 -3.29
C ALA A 219 -7.87 10.35 -1.74
N TYR A 220 -6.70 10.16 -1.14
CA TYR A 220 -6.48 10.24 0.30
C TYR A 220 -5.07 10.80 0.56
N TYR A 221 -4.75 11.12 1.80
CA TYR A 221 -3.41 11.60 2.15
C TYR A 221 -2.64 10.54 2.91
N SER A 222 -1.35 10.43 2.64
CA SER A 222 -0.43 9.60 3.42
C SER A 222 0.53 10.52 4.15
N ALA A 223 0.38 10.61 5.47
CA ALA A 223 1.24 11.37 6.35
C ALA A 223 2.38 10.49 6.87
N SER A 224 3.62 10.97 6.79
CA SER A 224 4.82 10.34 7.33
C SER A 224 5.34 11.15 8.51
N TYR A 225 5.73 10.46 9.57
CA TYR A 225 6.32 11.03 10.77
C TYR A 225 7.65 10.36 11.02
N ASP A 226 8.72 11.15 11.05
CA ASP A 226 10.06 10.63 11.29
C ASP A 226 10.21 10.27 12.78
N ILE A 227 10.96 9.22 13.07
CA ILE A 227 11.20 8.70 14.41
C ILE A 227 12.70 8.65 14.66
N ALA A 228 13.15 9.31 15.71
CA ALA A 228 14.52 9.29 16.19
C ALA A 228 14.53 9.05 17.70
N ASP A 229 15.19 7.98 18.15
CA ASP A 229 15.33 7.62 19.57
C ASP A 229 13.98 7.57 20.33
N GLY A 230 12.95 7.04 19.66
CA GLY A 230 11.58 6.95 20.21
C GLY A 230 10.81 8.27 20.25
N GLN A 231 11.40 9.37 19.76
CA GLN A 231 10.75 10.66 19.57
C GLN A 231 10.26 10.81 18.14
N VAL A 232 9.05 11.33 17.98
CA VAL A 232 8.36 11.54 16.71
C VAL A 232 8.43 13.02 16.34
N ASP A 233 8.86 13.33 15.12
CA ASP A 233 8.63 14.66 14.56
C ASP A 233 7.13 14.81 14.26
N THR A 234 6.42 15.47 15.17
CA THR A 234 4.95 15.57 15.12
C THR A 234 4.46 16.46 14.00
N ALA A 235 5.28 17.37 13.46
CA ALA A 235 4.85 18.22 12.35
C ALA A 235 4.46 17.38 11.12
N GLY A 236 5.21 16.28 10.90
CA GLY A 236 4.93 15.32 9.85
C GLY A 236 5.03 15.92 8.44
N ARG A 237 4.91 15.05 7.44
CA ARG A 237 4.85 15.44 6.03
C ARG A 237 3.80 14.61 5.34
N ALA A 238 2.96 15.22 4.51
CA ALA A 238 1.91 14.50 3.82
C ALA A 238 2.10 14.52 2.31
N ARG A 239 1.54 13.51 1.66
CA ARG A 239 1.38 13.47 0.20
C ARG A 239 -0.02 13.06 -0.17
N ALA A 240 -0.54 13.57 -1.28
CA ALA A 240 -1.77 13.05 -1.85
C ALA A 240 -1.49 11.72 -2.56
N VAL A 241 -2.24 10.69 -2.21
CA VAL A 241 -2.28 9.41 -2.91
C VAL A 241 -3.54 9.37 -3.75
N ARG A 242 -3.37 9.17 -5.05
CA ARG A 242 -4.44 9.23 -6.04
C ARG A 242 -4.69 7.84 -6.65
N PRO A 243 -5.92 7.53 -7.07
CA PRO A 243 -6.19 6.40 -7.95
C PRO A 243 -5.31 6.46 -9.20
N PHE A 244 -4.99 5.29 -9.76
CA PHE A 244 -4.00 5.15 -10.84
C PHE A 244 -4.24 6.09 -12.03
N LYS A 245 -5.49 6.19 -12.52
CA LYS A 245 -5.84 7.06 -13.65
C LYS A 245 -5.61 8.55 -13.33
N GLU A 246 -5.99 8.98 -12.14
CA GLU A 246 -5.78 10.36 -11.67
C GLU A 246 -4.30 10.66 -11.48
N SER A 247 -3.52 9.71 -10.93
CA SER A 247 -2.07 9.84 -10.81
C SER A 247 -1.38 9.96 -12.18
N GLN A 248 -1.82 9.18 -13.18
CA GLN A 248 -1.31 9.29 -14.54
C GLN A 248 -1.65 10.63 -15.19
N ALA A 249 -2.89 11.10 -15.02
CA ALA A 249 -3.33 12.39 -15.55
C ALA A 249 -2.53 13.54 -14.93
N PHE A 250 -2.42 13.58 -13.60
CA PHE A 250 -1.61 14.55 -12.86
C PHE A 250 -0.17 14.54 -13.37
N GLY A 251 0.47 13.38 -13.40
CA GLY A 251 1.87 13.26 -13.80
C GLY A 251 2.10 13.67 -15.27
N LYS A 252 1.16 13.35 -16.17
CA LYS A 252 1.20 13.80 -17.55
C LYS A 252 1.10 15.32 -17.66
N THR A 253 0.17 15.95 -16.95
CA THR A 253 0.01 17.41 -16.96
C THR A 253 1.30 18.10 -16.54
N VAL A 254 1.89 17.71 -15.41
CA VAL A 254 3.14 18.31 -14.93
C VAL A 254 4.27 18.08 -15.93
N GLN A 255 4.43 16.85 -16.43
CA GLN A 255 5.51 16.52 -17.38
C GLN A 255 5.37 17.25 -18.72
N ASP A 256 4.15 17.46 -19.22
CA ASP A 256 3.92 18.22 -20.45
C ASP A 256 4.25 19.70 -20.21
N ALA A 257 3.77 20.29 -19.11
CA ALA A 257 4.01 21.69 -18.79
C ALA A 257 5.50 22.01 -18.54
N VAL A 258 6.19 21.20 -17.72
CA VAL A 258 7.63 21.38 -17.45
C VAL A 258 8.46 21.19 -18.72
N ARG A 259 8.09 20.24 -19.59
CA ARG A 259 8.79 20.04 -20.87
C ARG A 259 8.66 21.24 -21.80
N GLU A 260 7.46 21.82 -21.92
CA GLU A 260 7.26 23.02 -22.73
C GLU A 260 8.10 24.19 -22.21
N GLU A 261 8.18 24.37 -20.89
CA GLU A 261 9.01 25.42 -20.30
C GLU A 261 10.52 25.16 -20.55
N LEU A 262 10.98 23.92 -20.36
CA LEU A 262 12.38 23.55 -20.59
C LEU A 262 12.82 23.67 -22.05
N ARG A 263 11.90 23.55 -23.02
CA ARG A 263 12.23 23.65 -24.47
C ARG A 263 12.79 24.99 -24.88
N ALA A 264 12.53 26.05 -24.11
CA ALA A 264 13.15 27.35 -24.34
C ALA A 264 14.69 27.30 -24.22
N THR A 265 15.21 26.38 -23.41
CA THR A 265 16.65 26.18 -23.18
C THR A 265 17.18 24.90 -23.82
N TYR A 266 16.37 23.84 -23.82
CA TYR A 266 16.72 22.50 -24.30
C TYR A 266 15.69 22.02 -25.33
N PRO A 267 15.82 22.38 -26.62
CA PRO A 267 14.79 22.11 -27.63
C PRO A 267 14.41 20.62 -27.78
N ASN A 268 15.35 19.72 -27.49
CA ASN A 268 15.19 18.27 -27.61
C ASN A 268 14.92 17.57 -26.26
N VAL A 269 14.55 18.32 -25.22
CA VAL A 269 14.39 17.77 -23.86
C VAL A 269 13.41 16.60 -23.79
N VAL A 270 13.82 15.56 -23.06
CA VAL A 270 13.00 14.38 -22.77
C VAL A 270 12.84 14.22 -21.26
N MET A 271 11.59 14.15 -20.79
CA MET A 271 11.29 13.85 -19.39
C MET A 271 11.49 12.36 -19.12
N SER A 272 12.00 12.01 -17.93
CA SER A 272 11.99 10.63 -17.48
C SER A 272 10.57 10.14 -17.24
N THR A 273 10.33 8.86 -17.47
CA THR A 273 9.05 8.21 -17.15
C THR A 273 8.84 8.02 -15.65
N TYR A 274 9.90 8.16 -14.85
CA TYR A 274 9.85 7.99 -13.40
C TYR A 274 9.36 9.27 -12.71
N GLN A 275 8.20 9.17 -12.05
CA GLN A 275 7.60 10.25 -11.27
C GLN A 275 7.98 10.05 -9.79
N TRP A 276 8.65 11.04 -9.19
CA TRP A 276 9.06 11.00 -7.79
C TRP A 276 7.92 11.28 -6.82
N VAL A 277 8.22 11.15 -5.52
CA VAL A 277 7.29 11.44 -4.43
C VAL A 277 7.00 12.94 -4.38
N TRP A 278 5.74 13.29 -4.65
CA TRP A 278 5.17 14.61 -4.45
C TRP A 278 4.79 14.78 -2.98
N ARG A 279 5.15 15.90 -2.36
CA ARG A 279 4.77 16.25 -0.98
C ARG A 279 3.91 17.49 -0.99
N LEU A 280 2.96 17.58 -0.06
CA LEU A 280 2.23 18.81 0.20
C LEU A 280 3.21 19.91 0.65
N GLU A 281 3.01 21.13 0.17
CA GLU A 281 3.67 22.29 0.77
C GLU A 281 3.15 22.51 2.21
N PRO A 282 3.99 23.03 3.13
CA PRO A 282 3.52 23.40 4.47
C PRO A 282 2.27 24.29 4.41
N GLY A 283 1.23 23.93 5.17
CA GLY A 283 -0.03 24.68 5.21
C GLY A 283 -0.94 24.52 3.99
N ARG A 284 -0.59 23.69 2.99
CA ARG A 284 -1.30 23.64 1.70
C ARG A 284 -1.65 22.22 1.27
N ILE A 285 -2.93 21.97 1.00
CA ILE A 285 -3.40 20.72 0.38
C ILE A 285 -3.51 20.83 -1.14
N ASP A 286 -3.62 22.05 -1.66
CA ASP A 286 -3.77 22.42 -3.07
C ASP A 286 -2.43 22.65 -3.78
N ARG A 287 -1.30 22.44 -3.07
CA ARG A 287 0.05 22.64 -3.58
C ARG A 287 0.91 21.45 -3.24
N GLN A 288 1.58 20.91 -4.24
CA GLN A 288 2.48 19.78 -4.10
C GLN A 288 3.80 20.06 -4.78
N THR A 289 4.88 19.85 -4.06
CA THR A 289 6.24 20.01 -4.57
C THR A 289 6.86 18.63 -4.83
N GLY A 290 7.60 18.52 -5.93
CA GLY A 290 8.24 17.28 -6.33
C GLY A 290 9.36 17.50 -7.33
N TYR A 291 10.15 16.45 -7.54
CA TYR A 291 11.20 16.44 -8.54
C TYR A 291 10.78 15.68 -9.79
N LEU A 292 11.08 16.26 -10.96
CA LEU A 292 10.97 15.56 -12.24
C LEU A 292 12.35 15.45 -12.87
N LEU A 293 12.77 14.24 -13.20
CA LEU A 293 14.04 14.02 -13.90
C LEU A 293 13.86 14.30 -15.40
N PHE A 294 14.86 14.90 -16.02
CA PHE A 294 14.88 15.18 -17.45
C PHE A 294 16.27 15.01 -18.05
N CYS A 295 16.33 14.79 -19.36
CA CYS A 295 17.58 14.76 -20.12
C CYS A 295 17.52 15.90 -21.14
N PRO A 296 18.52 16.81 -21.19
CA PRO A 296 18.59 17.88 -22.18
C PRO A 296 18.46 17.39 -23.62
N GLU A 297 19.02 16.21 -23.88
CA GLU A 297 18.93 15.48 -25.15
C GLU A 297 18.45 14.04 -24.92
N PRO A 298 17.77 13.43 -25.89
CA PRO A 298 17.41 12.02 -25.82
C PRO A 298 18.66 11.13 -25.85
N GLY A 299 18.66 10.05 -25.06
CA GLY A 299 19.65 8.97 -25.23
C GLY A 299 19.44 8.20 -26.53
N GLU A 300 20.32 7.21 -26.81
CA GLU A 300 20.33 6.43 -28.08
C GLU A 300 18.99 5.80 -28.47
N ARG A 301 18.10 5.55 -27.49
CA ARG A 301 16.77 4.95 -27.70
C ARG A 301 15.63 5.97 -27.70
N GLY A 302 15.92 7.27 -27.74
CA GLY A 302 14.92 8.33 -27.61
C GLY A 302 14.36 8.49 -26.20
N ARG A 303 15.06 7.97 -25.18
CA ARG A 303 14.59 7.91 -23.78
C ARG A 303 15.56 8.57 -22.83
N CYS A 304 15.05 8.93 -21.66
CA CYS A 304 15.82 9.46 -20.54
C CYS A 304 15.93 8.38 -19.44
N ASP A 305 16.98 7.55 -19.53
CA ASP A 305 17.15 6.37 -18.68
C ASP A 305 17.98 6.64 -17.41
N ASN A 306 18.96 7.56 -17.48
CA ASN A 306 19.78 8.01 -16.34
C ASN A 306 20.01 9.51 -16.46
N SER A 307 19.18 10.27 -15.75
CA SER A 307 19.27 11.72 -15.75
C SER A 307 20.08 12.21 -14.56
N ASP A 308 21.01 13.12 -14.85
CA ASP A 308 21.79 13.88 -13.88
C ASP A 308 21.10 15.21 -13.52
N ASP A 309 19.96 15.52 -14.16
CA ASP A 309 19.23 16.77 -13.99
C ASP A 309 17.79 16.56 -13.50
N ALA A 310 17.40 17.33 -12.49
CA ALA A 310 16.04 17.38 -12.01
C ALA A 310 15.45 18.78 -12.14
N VAL A 311 14.14 18.85 -12.25
CA VAL A 311 13.37 20.06 -12.01
C VAL A 311 12.63 19.90 -10.70
N LEU A 312 12.86 20.81 -9.76
CA LEU A 312 11.97 21.03 -8.62
C LEU A 312 10.79 21.87 -9.10
N VAL A 313 9.58 21.36 -8.92
CA VAL A 313 8.35 21.99 -9.36
C VAL A 313 7.30 21.89 -8.26
N THR A 314 6.60 22.99 -8.01
CA THR A 314 5.33 23.01 -7.28
C THR A 314 4.20 22.96 -8.28
N ALA A 315 3.20 22.11 -8.05
CA ALA A 315 2.01 21.99 -8.89
C ALA A 315 0.72 22.06 -8.03
N ASP A 316 -0.38 22.46 -8.66
CA ASP A 316 -1.71 22.39 -8.06
C ASP A 316 -2.25 20.95 -7.99
N GLU A 317 -3.47 20.75 -7.49
CA GLU A 317 -4.11 19.42 -7.41
C GLU A 317 -4.29 18.69 -8.75
N HIS A 318 -4.33 19.44 -9.86
CA HIS A 318 -4.49 18.96 -11.23
C HIS A 318 -3.17 18.75 -11.97
N GLY A 319 -2.05 19.14 -11.37
CA GLY A 319 -0.71 19.01 -11.95
C GLY A 319 -0.28 20.21 -12.78
N ASN A 320 -0.96 21.35 -12.69
CA ASN A 320 -0.49 22.57 -13.33
C ASN A 320 0.64 23.18 -12.48
N PRO A 321 1.83 23.47 -13.05
CA PRO A 321 2.89 24.12 -12.31
C PRO A 321 2.46 25.48 -11.75
N VAL A 322 2.92 25.80 -10.55
CA VAL A 322 2.67 27.07 -9.87
C VAL A 322 4.00 27.67 -9.45
N GLY A 323 4.18 28.94 -9.79
CA GLY A 323 5.44 29.64 -9.54
C GLY A 323 6.50 29.26 -10.57
N LYS A 324 7.76 29.51 -10.23
CA LYS A 324 8.90 29.20 -11.11
C LYS A 324 9.37 27.79 -10.89
N ILE A 325 9.70 27.07 -11.97
CA ILE A 325 10.42 25.81 -11.86
C ILE A 325 11.90 26.08 -11.57
N ARG A 326 12.55 25.17 -10.82
CA ARG A 326 13.98 25.28 -10.50
C ARG A 326 14.72 24.05 -11.00
N ILE A 327 15.70 24.27 -11.88
CA ILE A 327 16.59 23.21 -12.35
C ILE A 327 17.63 22.91 -11.25
N VAL A 328 17.90 21.62 -11.04
CA VAL A 328 18.88 21.07 -10.13
C VAL A 328 19.76 20.12 -10.92
N HIS A 329 21.03 20.47 -11.04
CA HIS A 329 22.03 19.66 -11.73
C HIS A 329 22.69 18.67 -10.77
N ASP A 330 23.44 17.72 -11.33
CA ASP A 330 24.27 16.75 -10.61
C ASP A 330 23.51 15.92 -9.56
N VAL A 331 22.23 15.62 -9.84
CA VAL A 331 21.40 14.80 -8.94
C VAL A 331 21.77 13.32 -8.97
N ARG A 332 22.67 12.93 -9.87
CA ARG A 332 23.24 11.58 -9.98
C ARG A 332 24.66 11.65 -10.53
N GLU A 333 25.50 10.71 -10.11
CA GLU A 333 26.82 10.48 -10.69
C GLU A 333 26.76 9.18 -11.52
N GLY A 334 26.71 9.29 -12.85
CA GLY A 334 26.62 8.15 -13.77
C GLY A 334 25.38 7.28 -13.52
N THR A 335 25.59 6.00 -13.18
CA THR A 335 24.50 5.06 -12.80
C THR A 335 24.29 4.95 -11.30
N GLY A 336 24.90 5.85 -10.52
CA GLY A 336 24.85 5.87 -9.06
C GLY A 336 23.47 6.19 -8.47
N ALA A 337 23.40 6.23 -7.14
CA ALA A 337 22.16 6.57 -6.44
C ALA A 337 21.76 8.02 -6.70
N LEU A 338 20.46 8.26 -6.88
CA LEU A 338 19.93 9.62 -6.99
C LEU A 338 20.06 10.36 -5.64
N ARG A 339 20.57 11.58 -5.67
CA ARG A 339 20.74 12.49 -4.54
C ARG A 339 20.00 13.79 -4.83
N LEU A 340 18.77 13.89 -4.34
CA LEU A 340 17.96 15.10 -4.44
C LEU A 340 18.14 15.97 -3.19
N PRO A 341 18.30 17.29 -3.33
CA PRO A 341 18.33 18.17 -2.18
C PRO A 341 16.99 18.15 -1.43
N PRO A 342 16.98 18.46 -0.11
CA PRO A 342 15.74 18.70 0.60
C PRO A 342 15.07 19.98 0.08
N TYR A 343 13.74 20.02 0.23
CA TYR A 343 12.90 21.22 0.10
C TYR A 343 11.88 21.22 1.23
#